data_AF-A0ABD5PRB0-F1
#
_entry.id   AF-A0ABD5PRB0-F1
#
_cell.length_a   1.000
_cell.length_b   1.000
_cell.length_c   1.000
_cell.angle_alpha   90.00
_cell.angle_beta   90.00
_cell.angle_gamma   90.00
#
_symmetry.space_group_name_H-M   'P 1'
#
loop_
_entity.id
_entity.type
_entity.pdbx_description
1 polymer ?
#
loop_
_entity_poly.entity_id
_entity_poly.type
_entity_poly.pdbx_seq_one_letter_code
_entity_poly.pdbx_strand_id
1 'polypeptide(L)'
;MSEPDREPTEKPTNTKREAKEEDQWMIRNWIGVAVVSIFGLLLLALGMMQATGLVDLLAPVADTGAQQWGVFAVLALVVLALAGWSWSAIAG
;
A
#
# COMPACT_ATOMS: atom_id res chain seq x y z
N MET A 1 59.38 -3.48 -14.10
CA MET A 1 58.15 -3.89 -14.80
C MET A 1 57.01 -3.22 -14.07
N SER A 2 56.28 -2.34 -14.74
CA SER A 2 55.15 -1.62 -14.18
C SER A 2 53.89 -2.33 -14.66
N GLU A 3 53.12 -2.93 -13.75
CA GLU A 3 51.74 -3.31 -14.06
C GLU A 3 50.99 -2.07 -14.57
N PRO A 4 50.24 -2.15 -15.69
CA PRO A 4 49.45 -1.02 -16.13
C PRO A 4 48.27 -0.83 -15.19
N ASP A 5 48.10 0.40 -14.70
CA ASP A 5 46.88 0.89 -14.08
C ASP A 5 45.67 0.44 -14.92
N ARG A 6 44.90 -0.50 -14.37
CA ARG A 6 43.58 -0.82 -14.92
C ARG A 6 42.69 0.36 -14.55
N GLU A 7 42.54 1.30 -15.48
CA GLU A 7 41.41 2.23 -15.46
C GLU A 7 40.14 1.43 -15.13
N PRO A 8 39.34 1.86 -14.14
CA PRO A 8 38.07 1.21 -13.87
C PRO A 8 37.28 1.32 -15.15
N THR A 9 36.98 0.17 -15.78
CA THR A 9 36.16 0.08 -16.97
C THR A 9 34.87 0.85 -16.72
N GLU A 10 34.79 2.10 -17.22
CA GLU A 10 33.56 2.86 -17.27
C GLU A 10 32.61 2.05 -18.12
N LYS A 11 31.71 1.32 -17.46
CA LYS A 11 30.61 0.66 -18.14
C LYS A 11 29.87 1.75 -18.91
N PRO A 12 29.57 1.55 -20.21
CA PRO A 12 28.83 2.53 -20.98
C PRO A 12 27.51 2.75 -20.25
N THR A 13 27.29 4.00 -19.86
CA THR A 13 26.12 4.46 -19.13
C THR A 13 24.88 4.30 -20.02
N ASN A 14 24.30 3.10 -20.03
CA ASN A 14 22.90 2.85 -20.39
C ASN A 14 21.94 3.23 -19.24
N THR A 15 22.44 4.05 -18.30
CA THR A 15 21.86 4.37 -16.99
C THR A 15 20.58 5.20 -17.03
N LYS A 16 20.17 5.77 -18.16
CA LYS A 16 18.94 6.59 -18.20
C LYS A 16 17.67 5.80 -18.51
N ARG A 17 17.77 4.65 -19.17
CA ARG A 17 16.59 3.84 -19.51
C ARG A 17 16.36 2.75 -18.46
N GLU A 18 17.42 2.05 -18.05
CA GLU A 18 17.35 1.09 -16.93
C GLU A 18 16.97 1.77 -15.60
N ALA A 19 17.58 2.92 -15.25
CA ALA A 19 17.20 3.60 -14.01
C ALA A 19 15.77 4.13 -14.03
N LYS A 20 15.20 4.46 -15.20
CA LYS A 20 13.79 4.87 -15.29
C LYS A 20 12.82 3.71 -15.10
N GLU A 21 13.17 2.53 -15.60
CA GLU A 21 12.37 1.32 -15.40
C GLU A 21 12.46 0.84 -13.94
N GLU A 22 13.64 0.91 -13.31
CA GLU A 22 13.83 0.67 -11.87
C GLU A 22 13.12 1.70 -10.99
N ASP A 23 13.25 2.99 -11.28
CA ASP A 23 12.57 4.05 -10.53
C ASP A 23 11.05 3.94 -10.67
N GLN A 24 10.53 3.63 -11.86
CA GLN A 24 9.09 3.45 -12.03
C GLN A 24 8.57 2.23 -11.26
N TRP A 25 9.32 1.13 -11.23
CA TRP A 25 8.97 -0.03 -10.44
C TRP A 25 9.01 0.27 -8.94
N MET A 26 10.03 0.98 -8.48
CA MET A 26 10.18 1.39 -7.09
C MET A 26 9.08 2.38 -6.66
N ILE A 27 8.80 3.40 -7.47
CA ILE A 27 7.75 4.40 -7.21
C ILE A 27 6.37 3.72 -7.19
N ARG A 28 6.09 2.79 -8.10
CA ARG A 28 4.79 2.09 -8.16
C ARG A 28 4.58 1.21 -6.92
N ASN A 29 5.63 0.60 -6.39
CA ASN A 29 5.58 -0.16 -5.15
C ASN A 29 5.35 0.76 -3.92
N TRP A 30 6.03 1.91 -3.86
CA TRP A 30 5.87 2.88 -2.77
C TRP A 30 4.47 3.51 -2.73
N ILE A 31 3.87 3.79 -3.89
CA ILE A 31 2.50 4.31 -3.96
C ILE A 31 1.50 3.29 -3.39
N GLY A 32 1.70 1.99 -3.64
CA GLY A 32 0.88 0.93 -3.04
C GLY A 32 0.91 0.98 -1.51
N VAL A 33 2.11 1.06 -0.92
CA VAL A 33 2.28 1.20 0.55
C VAL A 33 1.56 2.43 1.08
N ALA A 34 1.75 3.58 0.43
CA ALA A 34 1.15 4.84 0.85
C ALA A 34 -0.38 4.79 0.82
N VAL A 35 -0.97 4.27 -0.26
CA VAL A 35 -2.42 4.16 -0.42
C VAL A 35 -3.01 3.23 0.65
N VAL A 36 -2.42 2.06 0.86
CA VAL A 36 -2.89 1.11 1.89
C VAL A 36 -2.78 1.70 3.29
N SER A 37 -1.70 2.43 3.58
CA SER A 37 -1.51 3.11 4.87
C SER A 37 -2.57 4.19 5.11
N ILE A 38 -2.85 5.01 4.09
CA ILE A 38 -3.90 6.05 4.15
C ILE A 38 -5.27 5.40 4.38
N PHE A 39 -5.62 4.36 3.62
CA PHE A 39 -6.87 3.64 3.80
C PHE A 39 -6.99 2.98 5.18
N GLY A 40 -5.90 2.41 5.69
CA GLY A 40 -5.86 1.85 7.04
C GLY A 40 -6.10 2.90 8.13
N LEU A 41 -5.47 4.08 8.01
CA LEU A 41 -5.70 5.20 8.93
C LEU A 41 -7.14 5.74 8.84
N LEU A 42 -7.70 5.82 7.63
CA LEU A 42 -9.09 6.21 7.43
C LEU A 42 -10.06 5.21 8.06
N LEU A 43 -9.86 3.91 7.85
CA LEU A 43 -10.64 2.89 8.53
C LEU A 43 -10.54 3.02 10.05
N LEU A 44 -9.33 3.20 10.58
CA LEU A 44 -9.14 3.36 12.01
C LEU A 44 -9.85 4.62 12.56
N ALA A 45 -9.77 5.74 11.84
CA ALA A 45 -10.49 6.96 12.19
C ALA A 45 -12.01 6.75 12.20
N LEU A 46 -12.56 6.13 11.14
CA LEU A 46 -13.99 5.82 11.06
C LEU A 46 -14.44 4.87 12.18
N GLY A 47 -13.65 3.85 12.49
CA GLY A 47 -13.90 2.94 13.60
C GLY A 47 -13.92 3.64 14.96
N MET A 48 -13.00 4.58 15.19
CA MET A 48 -13.00 5.40 16.42
C MET A 48 -14.20 6.36 16.49
N MET A 49 -14.57 6.97 15.37
CA MET A 49 -15.75 7.85 15.35
C MET A 49 -17.04 7.05 15.57
N GLN A 50 -17.13 5.82 15.05
CA GLN A 50 -18.24 4.92 15.35
C GLN A 50 -18.22 4.45 16.82
N ALA A 51 -17.05 4.14 17.37
CA ALA A 51 -16.90 3.75 18.78
C ALA A 51 -17.36 4.85 19.76
N THR A 52 -17.13 6.10 19.39
CA THR A 52 -17.51 7.28 20.18
C THR A 52 -18.94 7.75 19.93
N GLY A 53 -19.66 7.12 18.99
CA GLY A 53 -21.02 7.51 18.60
C GLY A 53 -21.09 8.81 17.80
N LEU A 54 -19.95 9.30 17.31
CA LEU A 54 -19.84 10.50 16.47
C LEU A 54 -20.47 10.28 15.09
N VAL A 55 -20.44 9.05 14.59
CA VAL A 55 -21.09 8.64 13.33
C VAL A 55 -21.71 7.27 13.52
N ASP A 56 -22.88 7.06 12.92
CA ASP A 56 -23.52 5.76 12.84
C ASP A 56 -23.74 5.38 11.36
N LEU A 57 -22.66 4.91 10.73
CA LEU A 57 -22.62 4.61 9.31
C LEU A 57 -23.37 3.30 8.96
N LEU A 58 -23.58 2.45 9.97
CA LEU A 58 -24.11 1.10 9.80
C LEU A 58 -25.47 0.90 10.46
N ALA A 59 -26.06 1.95 11.06
CA ALA A 59 -27.45 1.98 11.52
C ALA A 59 -28.47 1.36 10.53
N PRO A 60 -28.40 1.59 9.20
CA PRO A 60 -29.37 1.01 8.27
C PRO A 60 -29.18 -0.48 8.02
N VAL A 61 -28.01 -1.03 8.38
CA VAL A 61 -27.57 -2.39 8.02
C VAL A 61 -27.53 -3.30 9.24
N ALA A 62 -27.37 -2.74 10.44
CA ALA A 62 -27.25 -3.47 11.69
C ALA A 62 -27.86 -2.70 12.86
N ASP A 63 -28.83 -3.32 13.52
CA ASP A 63 -29.61 -2.73 14.62
C ASP A 63 -28.88 -2.77 15.97
N THR A 64 -27.79 -3.53 16.07
CA THR A 64 -27.02 -3.69 17.32
C THR A 64 -25.56 -3.31 17.13
N GLY A 65 -24.96 -2.67 18.14
CA GLY A 65 -23.56 -2.23 18.08
C GLY A 65 -22.57 -3.36 17.80
N ALA A 66 -22.79 -4.56 18.34
CA ALA A 66 -21.95 -5.73 18.06
C ALA A 66 -22.03 -6.17 16.59
N GLN A 67 -23.21 -6.10 15.98
CA GLN A 67 -23.42 -6.44 14.57
C GLN A 67 -22.82 -5.38 13.65
N GLN A 68 -22.91 -4.09 14.00
CA GLN A 68 -22.23 -3.02 13.28
C GLN A 68 -20.71 -3.21 13.28
N TRP A 69 -20.11 -3.61 14.41
CA TRP A 69 -18.69 -3.96 14.48
C TRP A 69 -18.33 -5.18 13.65
N GLY A 70 -19.22 -6.19 13.61
CA GLY A 70 -19.06 -7.35 12.73
C GLY A 70 -19.02 -6.96 11.25
N VAL A 71 -19.96 -6.14 10.81
CA VAL A 71 -20.01 -5.64 9.42
C VAL A 71 -18.77 -4.79 9.10
N PHE A 72 -18.39 -3.90 10.02
CA PHE A 72 -17.18 -3.08 9.88
C PHE A 72 -15.92 -3.93 9.72
N ALA A 73 -15.76 -4.98 10.53
CA ALA A 73 -14.63 -5.90 10.46
C ALA A 73 -14.59 -6.64 9.11
N VAL A 74 -15.73 -7.13 8.62
CA VAL A 74 -15.81 -7.78 7.30
C VAL A 74 -15.40 -6.80 6.20
N LEU A 75 -15.87 -5.56 6.26
CA LEU A 75 -15.56 -4.53 5.27
C LEU A 75 -14.07 -4.18 5.30
N ALA A 76 -13.47 -4.04 6.48
CA ALA A 76 -12.03 -3.85 6.64
C ALA A 76 -11.22 -5.03 6.07
N LEU A 77 -11.65 -6.27 6.30
CA LEU A 77 -11.00 -7.46 5.75
C LEU A 77 -11.08 -7.50 4.22
N VAL A 78 -12.21 -7.10 3.62
CA VAL A 78 -12.35 -7.00 2.16
C VAL A 78 -11.38 -5.96 1.60
N VAL A 79 -11.27 -4.79 2.24
CA VAL A 79 -10.32 -3.75 1.83
C VAL A 79 -8.87 -4.26 1.92
N LEU A 80 -8.52 -4.95 3.00
CA LEU A 80 -7.19 -5.54 3.18
C LEU A 80 -6.91 -6.66 2.16
N ALA A 81 -7.90 -7.50 1.86
CA ALA A 81 -7.78 -8.55 0.86
C ALA A 81 -7.60 -7.98 -0.55
N LEU A 82 -8.35 -6.93 -0.90
CA LEU A 82 -8.19 -6.22 -2.18
C LEU A 82 -6.84 -5.52 -2.28
N ALA A 83 -6.39 -4.88 -1.19
CA ALA A 83 -5.06 -4.27 -1.11
C ALA A 83 -3.96 -5.32 -1.33
N GLY A 84 -4.03 -6.43 -0.59
CA GLY A 84 -3.07 -7.54 -0.70
C GLY A 84 -3.09 -8.23 -2.06
N TRP A 85 -4.28 -8.45 -2.64
CA TRP A 85 -4.43 -9.01 -3.98
C TRP A 85 -3.90 -8.07 -5.06
N SER A 86 -4.16 -6.75 -4.95
CA SER A 86 -3.57 -5.78 -5.87
C SER A 86 -2.05 -5.83 -5.82
N TRP A 87 -1.47 -6.06 -4.64
CA TRP A 87 -0.03 -6.18 -4.48
C TRP A 87 0.52 -7.46 -5.12
N SER A 88 -0.14 -8.61 -4.93
CA SER A 88 0.30 -9.85 -5.58
C SER A 88 0.16 -9.79 -7.10
N ALA A 89 -0.83 -9.04 -7.60
CA ALA A 89 -1.03 -8.84 -9.04
C ALA A 89 -0.06 -7.81 -9.64
N ILE A 90 0.51 -6.89 -8.85
CA ILE A 90 1.47 -5.87 -9.31
C ILE A 90 2.92 -6.33 -9.12
N ALA A 91 3.20 -7.14 -8.09
CA ALA A 91 4.54 -7.63 -7.74
C ALA A 91 4.85 -9.04 -8.24
N GLY A 92 3.84 -9.80 -8.69
CA GLY A 92 4.00 -11.09 -9.38
C GLY A 92 4.07 -10.92 -10.88
#